data_AF-A0A5E5AUJ0-F1
#
_entry.id   AF-A0A5E5AUJ0-F1
#
_cell.length_a   1.000
_cell.length_b   1.000
_cell.length_c   1.000
_cell.angle_alpha   90.00
_cell.angle_beta   90.00
_cell.angle_gamma   90.00
#
_symmetry.space_group_name_H-M   'P 1'
#
loop_
_entity.id
_entity.type
_entity.pdbx_description
1 polymer ?
#
loop_
_entity_poly.entity_id
_entity_poly.type
_entity_poly.pdbx_seq_one_letter_code
_entity_poly.pdbx_strand_id
1 'polypeptide(L)' 'MITIKDKPGCITVDEMRNYFENSIKETALLTANTPLGVMEINGKFSHYVTPDTNTMWIGFALGMRAAERLVSHSWGDI' A
#
# COMPACT_ATOMS: atom_id res chain seq x y z
N MET A 1 0.58 -16.70 -0.31
CA MET A 1 0.89 -15.28 -0.53
C MET A 1 -0.23 -14.47 0.08
N ILE A 2 0.06 -13.52 0.97
CA ILE A 2 -0.97 -12.64 1.55
C ILE A 2 -1.40 -11.66 0.46
N THR A 3 -2.70 -11.44 0.32
CA THR A 3 -3.27 -10.51 -0.67
C THR A 3 -4.06 -9.43 0.07
N ILE A 4 -3.71 -8.17 -0.14
CA ILE A 4 -4.47 -7.02 0.38
C ILE A 4 -5.68 -6.82 -0.53
N LYS A 5 -6.86 -6.67 0.08
CA LYS A 5 -8.15 -6.53 -0.63
C LYS A 5 -8.88 -5.29 -0.14
N ASP A 6 -9.79 -4.80 -0.99
CA ASP A 6 -10.74 -3.76 -0.60
C ASP A 6 -11.64 -4.25 0.53
N LYS A 7 -11.99 -3.33 1.41
CA LYS A 7 -12.90 -3.55 2.53
C LYS A 7 -13.80 -2.33 2.65
N PRO A 8 -15.12 -2.47 2.88
CA PRO A 8 -15.99 -1.33 3.16
C PRO A 8 -15.51 -0.52 4.38
N GLY A 9 -15.59 0.81 4.30
CA GLY A 9 -15.20 1.73 5.38
C GLY A 9 -13.69 1.88 5.57
N CYS A 10 -12.92 1.64 4.52
CA CYS A 10 -11.47 1.51 4.52
C CYS A 10 -10.97 2.04 3.17
N ILE A 11 -9.83 2.76 3.14
CA ILE A 11 -9.22 3.22 1.88
C ILE A 11 -9.07 2.08 0.86
N THR A 12 -9.22 2.36 -0.44
CA THR A 12 -9.10 1.31 -1.46
C THR A 12 -7.66 0.81 -1.63
N VAL A 13 -7.49 -0.38 -2.18
CA VAL A 13 -6.18 -0.93 -2.54
C VAL A 13 -5.48 -0.02 -3.55
N ASP A 14 -6.23 0.53 -4.50
CA ASP A 14 -5.68 1.45 -5.50
C ASP A 14 -5.19 2.76 -4.91
N GLU A 15 -5.93 3.36 -3.98
CA GLU A 15 -5.48 4.58 -3.31
C GLU A 15 -4.26 4.32 -2.39
N MET A 16 -4.25 3.21 -1.65
CA MET A 16 -3.06 2.81 -0.88
C MET A 16 -1.85 2.62 -1.79
N ARG A 17 -2.05 1.98 -2.95
CA ARG A 17 -0.99 1.78 -3.95
C ARG A 17 -0.46 3.11 -4.43
N ASN A 18 -1.34 4.05 -4.75
CA ASN A 18 -0.94 5.39 -5.15
C ASN A 18 -0.08 6.08 -4.10
N TYR A 19 -0.46 6.04 -2.81
CA TYR A 19 0.38 6.59 -1.73
C TYR A 19 1.75 5.91 -1.63
N PHE A 20 1.79 4.59 -1.75
CA PHE A 20 3.05 3.85 -1.73
C PHE A 20 3.96 4.24 -2.90
N GLU A 21 3.44 4.25 -4.12
CA GLU A 21 4.22 4.60 -5.30
C GLU A 21 4.70 6.05 -5.28
N ASN A 22 3.88 6.98 -4.78
CA ASN A 22 4.29 8.37 -4.63
C ASN A 22 5.37 8.51 -3.56
N SER A 23 5.26 7.80 -2.42
CA SER A 23 6.31 7.80 -1.39
C SER A 23 7.67 7.35 -1.93
N ILE A 24 7.68 6.38 -2.86
CA ILE A 24 8.88 5.92 -3.54
C ILE A 24 9.40 6.99 -4.50
N LYS A 25 8.55 7.50 -5.39
CA LYS A 25 8.91 8.50 -6.43
C LYS A 25 9.41 9.82 -5.83
N GLU A 26 8.86 10.21 -4.68
CA GLU A 26 9.21 11.47 -4.00
C GLU A 26 10.46 11.33 -3.12
N THR A 27 10.88 10.10 -2.80
CA THR A 27 12.06 9.85 -1.97
C THR A 27 13.19 9.27 -2.83
N ALA A 28 14.22 10.07 -3.09
CA ALA A 28 15.34 9.69 -3.98
C ALA A 28 15.98 8.34 -3.59
N LEU A 29 16.17 8.07 -2.29
CA LEU A 29 16.73 6.80 -1.82
C LEU A 29 15.82 5.61 -2.11
N LEU A 30 14.50 5.77 -1.96
CA LEU A 30 13.54 4.70 -2.27
C LEU A 30 13.44 4.49 -3.78
N THR A 31 13.39 5.55 -4.58
CA THR A 31 13.40 5.47 -6.05
C THR A 31 14.60 4.67 -6.55
N ALA A 32 15.79 4.91 -6.00
CA ALA A 32 17.01 4.21 -6.42
C ALA A 32 17.04 2.72 -6.07
N ASN A 33 16.30 2.29 -5.04
CA ASN A 33 16.40 0.93 -4.48
C ASN A 33 15.10 0.11 -4.57
N THR A 34 14.00 0.73 -5.00
CA THR A 34 12.67 0.10 -5.03
C THR A 34 12.06 0.26 -6.42
N PRO A 35 12.47 -0.56 -7.39
CA PRO A 35 11.86 -0.51 -8.72
C PRO A 35 10.37 -0.84 -8.62
N LEU A 36 9.56 0.02 -9.22
CA LEU A 36 8.13 -0.19 -9.39
C LEU A 36 7.91 -1.05 -10.63
N GLY A 37 7.60 -2.33 -10.43
CA GLY A 37 7.16 -3.23 -11.50
C GLY A 37 5.85 -3.87 -11.10
N VAL A 38 4.72 -3.38 -11.62
CA VAL A 38 3.39 -3.89 -11.28
C VAL A 38 3.09 -5.15 -12.10
N MET A 39 2.57 -6.18 -11.44
CA MET A 39 1.92 -7.32 -12.08
C MET A 39 0.41 -7.19 -11.96
N GLU A 40 -0.28 -7.33 -13.09
CA GLU A 40 -1.73 -7.35 -13.15
C GLU A 40 -2.25 -8.73 -13.57
N ILE A 41 -3.35 -9.16 -12.97
CA ILE A 41 -4.08 -10.38 -13.36
C ILE A 41 -5.49 -9.95 -13.73
N ASN A 42 -5.89 -10.19 -14.97
CA ASN A 42 -7.18 -9.74 -15.54
C ASN A 42 -7.40 -8.22 -15.41
N GLY A 43 -6.35 -7.43 -15.64
CA GLY A 43 -6.40 -5.95 -15.56
C GLY A 43 -6.56 -5.40 -14.14
N LYS A 44 -6.30 -6.22 -13.11
CA LYS A 44 -6.31 -5.79 -11.71
C LYS A 44 -4.93 -5.98 -11.10
N PHE A 45 -4.50 -5.00 -10.30
CA PHE A 45 -3.28 -5.10 -9.51
C PHE A 45 -3.26 -6.40 -8.70
N SER A 46 -2.16 -7.14 -8.81
CA SER A 46 -1.94 -8.36 -8.02
C SER A 46 -0.82 -8.17 -7.02
N HIS A 47 0.36 -7.77 -7.48
CA HIS A 47 1.57 -7.61 -6.67
C HIS A 47 2.63 -6.82 -7.44
N TYR A 48 3.71 -6.43 -6.75
CA TYR A 48 4.93 -5.97 -7.41
C TYR A 48 5.81 -7.17 -7.79
N VAL A 49 6.46 -7.11 -8.95
CA VAL A 49 7.27 -8.20 -9.52
C VAL A 49 8.51 -8.51 -8.70
N THR A 50 9.09 -7.49 -8.07
CA THR A 50 10.26 -7.66 -7.20
C THR A 50 9.82 -8.08 -5.80
N PRO A 51 10.38 -9.17 -5.24
CA PRO A 51 10.03 -9.63 -3.90
C PRO A 51 10.20 -8.56 -2.82
N ASP A 52 11.25 -7.74 -2.91
CA ASP A 52 11.54 -6.69 -1.94
C ASP A 52 10.51 -5.56 -2.00
N THR A 53 10.21 -5.03 -3.19
CA THR A 53 9.16 -4.01 -3.37
C THR A 53 7.81 -4.56 -2.91
N ASN A 54 7.51 -5.83 -3.22
CA ASN A 54 6.26 -6.45 -2.81
C ASN A 54 6.16 -6.61 -1.28
N THR A 55 7.26 -6.97 -0.63
CA THR A 55 7.32 -7.08 0.84
C THR A 55 7.16 -5.71 1.49
N MET A 56 7.84 -4.69 0.96
CA MET A 56 7.72 -3.31 1.45
C MET A 56 6.29 -2.77 1.27
N TRP A 57 5.65 -3.06 0.14
CA TRP A 57 4.25 -2.75 -0.12
C TRP A 57 3.32 -3.38 0.93
N ILE A 58 3.50 -4.66 1.25
CA ILE A 58 2.69 -5.35 2.27
C ILE A 58 2.85 -4.66 3.63
N GLY A 59 4.08 -4.32 4.03
CA GLY A 59 4.35 -3.59 5.27
C GLY A 59 3.68 -2.21 5.30
N PHE A 60 3.82 -1.44 4.22
CA PHE A 60 3.19 -0.14 4.05
C PHE A 60 1.66 -0.23 4.17
N ALA A 61 1.03 -1.15 3.45
CA ALA A 61 -0.41 -1.35 3.47
C ALA A 61 -0.92 -1.73 4.87
N LEU A 62 -0.21 -2.59 5.60
CA LEU A 62 -0.55 -2.93 6.99
C LEU A 62 -0.44 -1.72 7.93
N GLY A 63 0.59 -0.89 7.75
CA GLY A 63 0.79 0.35 8.50
C GLY A 63 -0.34 1.35 8.26
N MET A 64 -0.70 1.59 7.00
CA MET A 64 -1.83 2.46 6.62
C MET A 64 -3.14 2.01 7.27
N ARG A 65 -3.45 0.71 7.21
CA ARG A 65 -4.65 0.15 7.87
C ARG A 65 -4.64 0.30 9.38
N ALA A 66 -3.46 0.20 10.01
CA ALA A 66 -3.33 0.45 11.44
C ALA A 66 -3.56 1.92 11.78
N ALA A 67 -2.99 2.84 10.99
CA ALA A 67 -3.18 4.27 11.16
C ALA A 67 -4.65 4.69 10.99
N GLU A 68 -5.34 4.22 9.95
CA GLU A 68 -6.78 4.48 9.75
C GLU A 68 -7.59 4.06 10.98
N ARG A 69 -7.32 2.88 11.54
CA ARG A 69 -8.02 2.41 12.75
C ARG A 69 -7.78 3.32 13.95
N LEU A 70 -6.54 3.77 14.16
CA LEU A 70 -6.22 4.67 15.28
C LEU A 70 -6.89 6.03 15.12
N VAL A 71 -6.92 6.59 13.91
CA VAL A 71 -7.65 7.83 13.62
C VAL A 71 -9.14 7.63 13.87
N SER A 72 -9.74 6.54 13.39
CA SER A 72 -11.16 6.27 13.67
C SER A 72 -11.49 6.14 15.16
N HIS A 73 -10.52 5.70 15.97
CA HIS A 73 -10.66 5.61 17.42
C HIS A 73 -10.57 7.00 18.10
N SER A 74 -9.64 7.85 17.65
CA SER A 74 -9.49 9.20 18.22
C SER A 74 -10.68 10.15 17.95
N TRP A 75 -11.53 9.83 16.97
CA TRP A 75 -12.75 10.58 16.65
C TRP A 75 -14.04 9.94 17.21
N GLY A 76 -13.94 8.78 17.88
CA GLY A 76 -15.07 8.09 18.50
C GLY A 76 -15.31 8.41 19.98
N ASP A 77 -14.43 9.21 20.59
CA ASP A 77 -14.43 9.58 22.01
C ASP A 77 -14.82 11.06 22.27
N ILE A 78 -15.57 11.70 21.36
CA ILE A 78 -16.15 13.05 21.55
C ILE A 78 -17.68 12.98 21.45
#